data_AF-A0A085LIY1-F1
#
_entry.id   AF-A0A085LIY1-F1
#
_cell.length_a   1.000
_cell.length_b   1.000
_cell.length_c   1.000
_cell.angle_alpha   90.00
_cell.angle_beta   90.00
_cell.angle_gamma   90.00
#
_symmetry.space_group_name_H-M   'P 1'
#
loop_
_entity.id
_entity.type
_entity.pdbx_description
1 polymer ?
#
loop_
_entity_poly.entity_id
_entity_poly.type
_entity_poly.pdbx_seq_one_letter_code
_entity_poly.pdbx_strand_id
1 'polypeptide(L)' 'MLTVKNNPLVVYEMTKDEETAEQFLRGRGLLHSERLCPVCGEAMRLGHGGMAWCCYNRSCRREVSIHKLTWFE' A
#
# COMPACT_ATOMS: atom_id res chain seq x y z
N MET A 1 -9.38 24.96 5.16
CA MET A 1 -9.42 23.73 4.33
C MET A 1 -8.61 24.00 3.06
N LEU A 2 -7.32 23.67 3.05
CA LEU A 2 -6.47 23.87 1.88
C LEU A 2 -6.66 22.69 0.94
N THR A 3 -7.14 22.99 -0.27
CA THR A 3 -7.28 22.07 -1.38
C THR A 3 -5.89 21.60 -1.82
N VAL A 4 -5.44 20.45 -1.29
CA VAL A 4 -4.22 19.77 -1.73
C VAL A 4 -4.47 19.16 -3.11
N LYS A 5 -4.53 20.03 -4.13
CA LYS A 5 -4.42 19.67 -5.54
C LYS A 5 -2.96 19.33 -5.80
N ASN A 6 -2.65 18.04 -5.84
CA ASN A 6 -1.50 17.40 -6.49
C ASN A 6 -0.34 18.34 -6.87
N ASN A 7 0.31 18.95 -5.88
CA ASN A 7 1.45 19.82 -6.12
C ASN A 7 2.72 19.00 -5.83
N PRO A 8 3.58 18.73 -6.82
CA PRO A 8 4.78 17.90 -6.65
C PRO A 8 5.75 18.46 -5.58
N LEU A 9 5.68 19.77 -5.31
CA LEU A 9 6.46 20.41 -4.24
C LEU A 9 6.07 19.93 -2.83
N VAL A 10 4.80 19.58 -2.61
CA VAL A 10 4.33 19.07 -1.31
C VAL A 10 4.92 17.70 -1.02
N VAL A 11 5.09 16.87 -2.04
CA VAL A 11 5.72 15.55 -1.89
C VAL A 11 7.19 15.72 -1.50
N TYR A 12 7.90 16.67 -2.11
CA TYR A 12 9.32 16.92 -1.86
C TYR A 12 9.63 17.53 -0.48
N GLU A 13 8.75 18.36 0.06
CA GLU A 13 8.94 18.87 1.44
C GLU A 13 8.59 17.83 2.52
N MET A 14 7.63 16.93 2.23
CA MET A 14 7.26 15.84 3.15
C MET A 14 8.29 14.71 3.21
N THR A 15 9.21 14.57 2.24
CA THR A 15 10.25 13.53 2.28
C THR A 15 11.33 13.74 3.34
N LYS A 16 11.30 14.85 4.10
CA LYS A 16 12.17 15.01 5.28
C LYS A 16 11.76 14.11 6.44
N ASP A 17 10.48 13.72 6.47
CA ASP A 17 9.93 12.78 7.43
C ASP A 17 9.30 11.60 6.67
N GLU A 18 10.08 10.55 6.51
CA GLU A 18 9.72 9.37 5.71
C GLU A 18 8.41 8.73 6.19
N GLU A 19 8.16 8.74 7.50
CA GLU A 19 6.94 8.20 8.11
C GLU A 19 5.70 9.03 7.72
N THR A 20 5.77 10.36 7.78
CA THR A 20 4.67 11.24 7.35
C THR A 20 4.40 11.13 5.86
N ALA A 21 5.45 11.04 5.03
CA ALA A 21 5.31 10.79 3.61
C ALA A 21 4.64 9.44 3.34
N GLU A 22 5.04 8.39 4.06
CA GLU A 22 4.45 7.06 3.97
C GLU A 22 2.96 7.09 4.33
N GLN A 23 2.60 7.67 5.48
CA GLN A 23 1.21 7.77 5.92
C GLN A 23 0.34 8.58 4.96
N PHE A 24 0.87 9.69 4.42
CA PHE A 24 0.15 10.50 3.43
C PHE A 24 -0.10 9.74 2.13
N LEU A 25 0.91 9.02 1.64
CA LEU A 25 0.80 8.20 0.43
C LEU A 25 -0.14 7.00 0.66
N ARG A 26 -0.12 6.38 1.85
CA ARG A 26 -1.09 5.34 2.25
C ARG A 26 -2.51 5.88 2.33
N GLY A 27 -2.70 7.05 2.93
CA GLY A 27 -4.00 7.72 3.03
C GLY A 27 -4.58 8.13 1.68
N ARG A 28 -3.72 8.34 0.67
CA ARG A 28 -4.13 8.57 -0.73
C ARG A 28 -4.27 7.30 -1.56
N GLY A 29 -3.98 6.12 -1.00
CA GLY A 29 -3.98 4.85 -1.73
C GLY A 29 -2.85 4.71 -2.76
N LEU A 30 -1.79 5.51 -2.63
CA LEU A 30 -0.60 5.50 -3.49
C LEU A 30 0.45 4.50 -2.96
N LEU A 31 0.60 4.40 -1.64
CA LEU A 31 1.35 3.34 -0.98
C LEU A 31 0.38 2.34 -0.36
N HIS A 32 0.77 1.07 -0.35
CA HIS A 32 -0.04 0.02 0.25
C HIS A 32 0.28 -0.14 1.73
N SER A 33 -0.76 -0.21 2.57
CA SER A 33 -0.62 -0.63 3.96
C SER A 33 -0.37 -2.14 4.08
N GLU A 34 0.08 -2.59 5.26
CA GLU A 34 0.09 -4.00 5.61
C GLU A 34 -1.30 -4.61 5.35
N ARG A 35 -1.33 -5.66 4.53
CA ARG A 35 -2.57 -6.20 3.97
C ARG A 35 -2.94 -7.48 4.68
N LEU A 36 -4.20 -7.63 5.06
CA LEU A 36 -4.72 -8.87 5.61
C LEU A 36 -5.30 -9.75 4.51
N CYS A 37 -5.11 -11.06 4.65
CA CYS A 37 -5.65 -12.04 3.74
C CYS A 37 -7.19 -12.03 3.84
N PRO A 38 -7.93 -11.87 2.74
CA PRO A 38 -9.39 -11.84 2.78
C PRO A 38 -10.03 -13.18 3.16
N VAL A 39 -9.24 -14.26 3.17
CA VAL A 39 -9.72 -15.62 3.48
C VAL A 39 -9.45 -16.00 4.92
N CYS A 40 -8.23 -15.78 5.41
CA CYS A 40 -7.81 -16.24 6.73
C CYS A 40 -7.43 -15.13 7.71
N GLY A 41 -7.56 -13.86 7.31
CA GLY A 41 -7.26 -12.70 8.16
C GLY A 41 -5.78 -12.45 8.44
N GLU A 42 -4.90 -13.41 8.14
CA GLU A 42 -3.46 -13.29 8.38
C GLU A 42 -2.80 -12.22 7.51
N ALA A 43 -1.75 -11.60 8.05
CA ALA A 43 -0.92 -10.66 7.31
C ALA A 43 -0.39 -11.28 6.01
N MET A 44 -0.31 -10.45 4.98
CA MET A 44 0.24 -10.79 3.68
C MET A 44 1.59 -10.11 3.51
N ARG A 45 2.50 -10.80 2.82
CA ARG A 45 3.79 -10.26 2.39
C ARG A 45 3.77 -9.96 0.91
N LEU A 46 4.57 -9.01 0.46
CA LEU A 46 4.84 -8.88 -0.97
C LEU A 46 5.59 -10.12 -1.48
N GLY A 47 5.05 -10.71 -2.53
CA GLY A 47 5.67 -11.82 -3.28
C GLY A 47 6.87 -11.35 -4.08
N HIS A 48 7.70 -12.31 -4.49
CA HIS A 48 8.88 -12.05 -5.29
C HIS A 48 8.49 -11.35 -6.61
N GLY A 49 9.18 -10.26 -6.93
CA GLY A 49 8.91 -9.45 -8.13
C GLY A 49 7.94 -8.29 -7.91
N GLY A 50 7.38 -8.12 -6.71
CA GLY A 50 6.68 -6.89 -6.40
C GLY A 50 5.34 -6.74 -7.12
N MET A 51 4.68 -7.85 -7.49
CA MET A 51 3.44 -7.84 -8.30
C MET A 51 2.21 -8.44 -7.60
N ALA A 52 2.41 -9.26 -6.57
CA ALA A 52 1.34 -9.90 -5.81
C ALA A 52 1.61 -9.87 -4.30
N TRP A 53 0.55 -9.79 -3.52
CA TRP A 53 0.52 -10.08 -2.10
C TRP A 53 0.30 -11.57 -1.90
N CYS A 54 1.20 -12.21 -1.16
CA CYS A 54 1.09 -13.61 -0.77
C CYS A 54 0.72 -13.70 0.71
N CYS A 55 -0.32 -14.47 1.05
CA CYS A 55 -0.63 -14.74 2.44
C CYS A 55 0.54 -15.45 3.15
N TYR A 56 0.86 -15.00 4.37
CA TYR A 56 1.92 -15.60 5.17
C TYR A 56 1.59 -17.04 5.59
N ASN A 57 0.31 -17.35 5.79
CA ASN A 57 -0.14 -18.69 6.15
C ASN A 57 0.12 -19.68 5.01
N ARG A 58 1.03 -20.63 5.26
CA ARG A 58 1.44 -21.68 4.31
C ARG A 58 0.33 -22.64 3.89
N SER A 59 -0.76 -22.71 4.66
CA SER A 59 -1.95 -23.49 4.30
C SER A 59 -2.88 -22.71 3.38
N CYS A 60 -2.91 -21.37 3.50
CA CYS A 60 -3.74 -20.51 2.65
C CYS A 60 -3.06 -20.20 1.32
N ARG A 61 -1.80 -19.73 1.35
CA ARG A 61 -0.98 -19.27 0.21
C ARG A 61 -1.73 -18.42 -0.83
N ARG A 62 -2.80 -17.74 -0.44
CA ARG A 62 -3.60 -16.94 -1.36
C ARG A 62 -2.74 -15.82 -1.91
N GLU A 63 -2.82 -15.64 -3.22
CA GLU A 63 -2.21 -14.53 -3.92
C GLU A 63 -3.27 -13.52 -4.34
N VAL A 64 -2.98 -12.24 -4.11
CA VAL A 64 -3.84 -11.12 -4.48
C VAL A 64 -2.97 -10.13 -5.24
N SER A 65 -3.40 -9.66 -6.41
CA SER A 65 -2.64 -8.64 -7.15
C SER A 65 -2.44 -7.40 -6.29
N ILE A 66 -1.29 -6.74 -6.45
CA ILE A 66 -1.02 -5.51 -5.71
C ILE A 66 -2.07 -4.45 -6.05
N HIS A 67 -2.39 -4.28 -7.33
CA HIS A 67 -3.32 -3.24 -7.77
C HIS A 67 -4.76 -3.44 -7.34
N LYS A 68 -5.16 -4.65 -6.93
CA LYS A 68 -6.53 -4.90 -6.45
C LYS A 68 -6.84 -3.89 -5.33
N LEU A 69 -8.03 -3.29 -5.30
CA LEU A 69 -8.45 -2.26 -4.33
C LEU A 69 -7.59 -0.98 -4.27
N THR A 70 -6.73 -0.72 -5.26
CA THR A 70 -6.13 0.61 -5.43
C THR A 70 -6.74 1.33 -6.61
N TRP A 71 -6.47 2.62 -6.72
CA TRP A 71 -6.91 3.45 -7.84
C TRP A 71 -6.41 2.98 -9.22
N PHE A 72 -5.52 1.98 -9.26
CA PHE A 72 -4.97 1.37 -10.47
C PHE A 72 -5.67 0.04 -10.88
N GLU A 73 -6.88 -0.22 -10.35
CA GLU A 73 -7.74 -1.34 -10.80
C GLU A 73 -8.19 -1.22 -12.26
#